data_AF-A0A7K6RXM6-F1
#
_entry.id   AF-A0A7K6RXM6-F1
#
_cell.length_a   1.000
_cell.length_b   1.000
_cell.length_c   1.000
_cell.angle_alpha   90.00
_cell.angle_beta   90.00
_cell.angle_gamma   90.00
#
_symmetry.space_group_name_H-M   'P 1'
#
loop_
_entity.id
_entity.type
_entity.pdbx_description
1 polymer ?
#
loop_
_entity_poly.entity_id
_entity_poly.type
_entity_poly.pdbx_seq_one_letter_code
_entity_poly.pdbx_strand_id
1 'polypeptide(L)' 'MSTSSSSTSLRLPAGFRNLLEGLALEVLRVQPTDIVAFAAQHFQTLLEQRKGEWPSPAA' A
#
# COMPACT_ATOMS: atom_id res chain seq x y z
N MET A 1 25.97 27.99 -14.00
CA MET A 1 25.61 27.63 -12.61
C MET A 1 25.08 26.20 -12.66
N SER A 2 25.83 25.22 -12.15
CA SER A 2 25.44 23.81 -12.19
C SER A 2 25.02 23.39 -10.79
N THR A 3 23.71 23.23 -10.57
CA THR A 3 23.19 22.75 -9.29
C THR A 3 23.35 21.25 -9.22
N SER A 4 24.46 20.79 -8.63
CA SER A 4 24.56 19.45 -8.08
C SER A 4 23.65 19.34 -6.86
N SER A 5 22.62 18.51 -6.93
CA SER A 5 22.08 17.86 -5.74
C SER A 5 22.00 16.37 -5.99
N SER A 6 23.16 15.74 -5.80
CA SER A 6 23.26 14.30 -5.67
C SER A 6 22.89 13.96 -4.22
N SER A 7 21.71 13.36 -4.02
CA SER A 7 21.38 12.37 -2.98
C SER A 7 19.87 12.17 -2.92
N THR A 8 19.32 11.40 -3.86
CA THR A 8 17.96 10.87 -3.72
C THR A 8 18.02 9.77 -2.66
N SER A 9 18.03 10.16 -1.39
CA SER A 9 17.90 9.21 -0.28
C SER A 9 16.52 8.57 -0.41
N LEU A 10 16.45 7.35 -0.96
CA LEU A 10 15.25 6.55 -1.09
C LEU A 10 14.75 6.20 0.32
N ARG A 11 14.09 7.15 0.97
CA ARG A 11 13.48 6.99 2.29
C ARG A 11 12.14 6.32 2.11
N LEU A 12 11.94 5.20 2.81
CA LEU A 12 10.64 4.55 2.83
C LEU A 12 9.59 5.53 3.38
N PRO A 13 8.46 5.71 2.68
CA PRO A 13 7.36 6.50 3.19
C PRO A 13 6.87 5.96 4.54
N ALA A 14 6.41 6.85 5.41
CA ALA A 14 5.78 6.45 6.66
C ALA A 14 4.59 5.51 6.38
N GLY A 15 4.51 4.40 7.11
CA GLY A 15 3.46 3.38 6.93
C GLY A 15 3.67 2.41 5.75
N PHE A 16 4.68 2.60 4.90
CA PHE A 16 4.95 1.67 3.79
C PHE A 16 5.31 0.26 4.29
N ARG A 17 6.07 0.19 5.38
CA ARG A 17 6.42 -1.09 6.00
C ARG A 17 5.19 -1.81 6.56
N ASN A 18 4.32 -1.11 7.29
CA ASN A 18 3.07 -1.69 7.78
C ASN A 18 2.18 -2.20 6.63
N LEU A 19 2.14 -1.48 5.50
CA LEU A 19 1.39 -1.89 4.31
C LEU A 19 1.90 -3.24 3.77
N LEU A 20 3.22 -3.39 3.64
CA LEU A 20 3.83 -4.63 3.18
C LEU A 20 3.70 -5.77 4.19
N GLU A 21 3.83 -5.48 5.49
CA GLU A 21 3.63 -6.46 6.56
C GLU A 21 2.18 -6.98 6.55
N GLY A 22 1.19 -6.12 6.34
CA GLY A 22 -0.22 -6.53 6.19
C GLY A 22 -0.44 -7.47 5.00
N LEU A 23 0.10 -7.13 3.84
CA LEU A 23 0.05 -8.00 2.66
C LEU A 23 0.73 -9.35 2.93
N ALA A 24 1.92 -9.33 3.53
CA ALA A 24 2.70 -10.55 3.80
C ALA A 24 1.95 -11.50 4.74
N LEU A 25 1.31 -10.98 5.79
CA LEU A 25 0.50 -11.78 6.71
C LEU A 25 -0.69 -12.44 6.00
N GLU A 26 -1.37 -11.71 5.13
CA GLU A 26 -2.51 -12.25 4.37
C GLU A 26 -2.08 -13.31 3.33
N VAL A 27 -0.92 -13.12 2.68
CA VAL A 27 -0.32 -14.15 1.81
C VAL A 27 0.03 -15.42 2.60
N LEU A 28 0.64 -15.29 3.78
CA LEU A 28 0.95 -16.45 4.64
C LEU A 28 -0.30 -17.18 5.12
N ARG A 29 -1.39 -16.45 5.34
CA ARG A 29 -2.67 -17.01 5.79
C ARG A 29 -3.41 -17.75 4.69
N VAL A 30 -3.49 -17.17 3.49
CA VAL A 30 -4.28 -17.69 2.37
C VAL A 30 -3.48 -18.68 1.51
N GLN A 31 -2.14 -18.61 1.54
CA GLN A 31 -1.22 -19.36 0.68
C GLN A 31 -1.68 -19.39 -0.79
N PRO A 32 -1.85 -18.21 -1.43
CA PRO A 32 -2.30 -18.13 -2.81
C PRO A 32 -1.23 -18.66 -3.77
N THR A 33 -1.66 -19.33 -4.83
CA THR A 33 -0.76 -19.79 -5.91
C THR A 33 -0.18 -18.61 -6.71
N ASP A 34 -0.96 -17.53 -6.87
CA ASP A 34 -0.53 -16.30 -7.53
C ASP A 34 -0.54 -15.12 -6.54
N ILE A 35 0.65 -14.80 -6.05
CA ILE A 35 0.86 -13.74 -5.06
C ILE A 35 0.61 -12.36 -5.68
N VAL A 36 0.91 -12.16 -6.97
CA VAL A 36 0.78 -10.85 -7.63
C VAL A 36 -0.69 -10.51 -7.83
N ALA A 37 -1.47 -11.47 -8.33
CA ALA A 37 -2.91 -11.31 -8.47
C ALA A 37 -3.59 -11.06 -7.11
N PHE A 38 -3.21 -11.84 -6.08
CA PHE A 38 -3.71 -11.67 -4.73
C PHE A 38 -3.40 -10.28 -4.17
N ALA A 39 -2.17 -9.79 -4.33
CA ALA A 39 -1.76 -8.47 -3.87
C ALA A 39 -2.58 -7.35 -4.54
N ALA A 40 -2.82 -7.45 -5.85
CA ALA A 40 -3.64 -6.48 -6.58
C ALA A 40 -5.07 -6.44 -6.01
N GLN A 41 -5.69 -7.60 -5.79
CA GLN A 41 -7.03 -7.70 -5.19
C GLN A 41 -7.06 -7.18 -3.75
N HIS A 42 -6.04 -7.49 -2.95
CA HIS A 42 -5.92 -7.02 -1.58
C HIS A 42 -5.86 -5.49 -1.51
N PHE A 43 -5.00 -4.85 -2.31
CA PHE A 43 -4.91 -3.39 -2.36
C PHE A 43 -6.17 -2.74 -2.93
N GLN A 44 -6.83 -3.36 -3.90
CA GLN A 44 -8.12 -2.89 -4.40
C GLN A 44 -9.17 -2.90 -3.29
N THR A 45 -9.22 -3.95 -2.48
CA THR A 45 -10.14 -4.05 -1.34
C THR A 45 -9.88 -2.95 -0.31
N LEU A 46 -8.62 -2.68 0.03
CA LEU A 46 -8.24 -1.59 0.93
C LEU A 46 -8.63 -0.20 0.39
N LEU A 47 -8.53 0.01 -0.92
CA LEU A 47 -8.95 1.26 -1.56
C LEU A 47 -10.47 1.45 -1.49
N GLU A 48 -11.25 0.40 -1.75
CA GLU A 48 -12.70 0.45 -1.65
C GLU A 48 -13.18 0.62 -0.20
N GLN A 49 -12.53 -0.01 0.77
CA GLN A 49 -12.78 0.24 2.19
C GLN A 49 -12.55 1.72 2.54
N ARG A 50 -11.45 2.32 2.07
CA ARG A 50 -11.19 3.76 2.29
C ARG A 50 -12.25 4.64 1.64
N LYS A 51 -12.78 4.27 0.47
CA LYS A 51 -13.87 5.01 -0.19
C LYS A 51 -15.20 4.87 0.53
N GLY A 52 -15.49 3.68 1.08
CA GLY A 52 -16.69 3.42 1.87
C GLY A 52 -16.65 4.03 3.27
N GLU A 53 -15.45 4.18 3.85
CA GLU A 53 -15.20 4.76 5.17
C GLU A 53 -15.09 6.30 5.15
N TRP A 54 -15.30 6.98 4.01
CA TRP A 54 -15.52 8.42 4.04
C TRP A 54 -16.99 8.68 4.38
N PRO A 55 -17.36 9.03 5.63
CA PRO A 55 -18.63 9.68 5.84
C PRO A 55 -18.57 10.96 5.02
N SER A 56 -19.31 11.01 3.92
CA SER A 56 -19.67 12.28 3.32
C SER A 56 -20.27 13.12 4.46
N PRO A 57 -19.70 14.28 4.85
CA PRO A 57 -20.47 15.25 5.61
C PRO A 57 -21.54 15.78 4.65
N ALA A 58 -22.63 15.02 4.53
CA ALA A 58 -23.82 15.44 3.83
C ALA A 58 -24.65 16.30 4.79
N ALA A 59 -24.91 17.53 4.34
CA ALA A 59 -25.79 18.58 4.86
C ALA A 59 -25.19 19.53 5.92
#